data_AF-A0A952BDW9-F1
#
_entry.id   AF-A0A952BDW9-F1
#
_cell.length_a   1.000
_cell.length_b   1.000
_cell.length_c   1.000
_cell.angle_alpha   90.00
_cell.angle_beta   90.00
_cell.angle_gamma   90.00
#
_symmetry.space_group_name_H-M   'P 1'
#
loop_
_entity.id
_entity.type
_entity.pdbx_description
1 polymer ?
#
loop_
_entity_poly.entity_id
_entity_poly.type
_entity_poly.pdbx_seq_one_letter_code
_entity_poly.pdbx_strand_id
1 'polypeptide(L)'
;MKHRIKFFLILWLLVCSVAVGKGSEKGTGLTIYNDNFAVVKESRNIEFKKGVNRIEFTDVASAIDPTSVNFKCISAPGAVTILEQNYEYDLVNSQSLLKRYLDKDVTVFLKGSGADTGSEITGKLLASVGNDLILKSKGGGIEIVSKNMVERISLTQLTGDLVTRPTLIWLADAKEKGSQLCRVTYTTGRINWKADYSAVLNDDENKLDFSGWVTIDNKSGATYSDADVKLIAGDVRRAVPARRGGRLESLGYAAAPAKAFEEKAFGEYHMYTLGRKSTINNNQVKQIEFITPAMGVPARKVYVYERSQQADKVQVRIEFNNKKDVGLGIALPMGKVRVFKKDPADGGLEFLGEDRIDHTPAREKLKLYIGNAFDIVPEHTLVDSNVGKRRRTETHKIELRNRKSKAVVINVDEKFPSWVNWVITDASQKFVKHDANTARFKVRLKGDSVTVLRYTVNQTW
;
A
#
# COMPACT_ATOMS: atom_id res chain seq x y z
N MET A 1 49.25 7.16 -70.02
CA MET A 1 49.09 7.61 -68.61
C MET A 1 47.64 7.38 -68.17
N LYS A 2 47.37 7.04 -66.90
CA LYS A 2 46.02 6.98 -66.31
C LYS A 2 46.09 7.49 -64.87
N HIS A 3 45.51 8.64 -64.56
CA HIS A 3 45.44 9.14 -63.19
C HIS A 3 44.38 8.37 -62.39
N ARG A 4 44.73 7.94 -61.17
CA ARG A 4 43.79 7.47 -60.15
C ARG A 4 43.68 8.52 -59.05
N ILE A 5 42.54 9.20 -58.99
CA ILE A 5 42.17 10.04 -57.83
C ILE A 5 41.75 9.09 -56.71
N LYS A 6 42.38 9.20 -55.53
CA LYS A 6 41.94 8.50 -54.31
C LYS A 6 41.07 9.45 -53.48
N PHE A 7 39.78 9.12 -53.34
CA PHE A 7 38.95 9.73 -52.30
C PHE A 7 39.40 9.21 -50.92
N PHE A 8 39.54 10.11 -49.95
CA PHE A 8 39.77 9.79 -48.55
C PHE A 8 38.57 10.28 -47.74
N LEU A 9 37.72 9.36 -47.27
CA LEU A 9 36.52 9.69 -46.50
C LEU A 9 36.85 9.59 -45.00
N ILE A 10 37.02 10.74 -44.34
CA ILE A 10 37.28 10.78 -42.89
C ILE A 10 35.94 10.71 -42.16
N LEU A 11 35.66 9.55 -41.53
CA LEU A 11 34.44 9.33 -40.76
C LEU A 11 34.68 9.68 -39.28
N TRP A 12 34.12 10.82 -38.83
CA TRP A 12 34.11 11.19 -37.42
C TRP A 12 33.11 10.32 -36.64
N LEU A 13 33.62 9.38 -35.85
CA LEU A 13 32.80 8.45 -35.06
C LEU A 13 32.56 9.05 -33.66
N LEU A 14 31.46 9.81 -33.53
CA LEU A 14 31.09 10.50 -32.30
C LEU A 14 30.56 9.49 -31.25
N VAL A 15 31.45 8.98 -30.39
CA VAL A 15 31.09 8.02 -29.32
C VAL A 15 30.32 8.76 -28.21
N CYS A 16 28.99 8.85 -28.37
CA CYS A 16 28.09 9.39 -27.36
C CYS A 16 27.90 8.38 -26.22
N SER A 17 28.80 8.42 -25.23
CA SER A 17 28.75 7.56 -24.04
C SER A 17 27.49 7.81 -23.21
N VAL A 18 26.45 7.00 -23.43
CA VAL A 18 25.24 7.02 -22.61
C VAL A 18 25.59 6.60 -21.18
N ALA A 19 25.61 7.58 -20.28
CA ALA A 19 25.85 7.36 -18.85
C ALA A 19 24.65 6.64 -18.20
N VAL A 20 24.61 5.31 -18.33
CA VAL A 20 23.66 4.46 -17.60
C VAL A 20 23.91 4.69 -16.11
N GLY A 21 22.93 5.28 -15.43
CA GLY A 21 23.04 5.65 -14.02
C GLY A 21 23.28 4.44 -13.13
N LYS A 22 24.52 4.24 -12.69
CA LYS A 22 24.84 3.33 -11.58
C LYS A 22 24.13 3.84 -10.33
N GLY A 23 23.07 3.16 -9.91
CA GLY A 23 22.49 3.37 -8.58
C GLY A 23 23.58 3.19 -7.52
N SER A 24 23.62 4.09 -6.54
CA SER A 24 24.71 4.12 -5.54
C SER A 24 24.86 2.77 -4.85
N GLU A 25 26.06 2.19 -4.88
CA GLU A 25 26.34 0.94 -4.18
C GLU A 25 26.37 1.12 -2.65
N LYS A 26 26.45 2.37 -2.18
CA LYS A 26 26.36 2.79 -0.77
C LYS A 26 24.99 3.39 -0.45
N GLY A 27 24.49 3.13 0.76
CA GLY A 27 23.22 3.67 1.26
C GLY A 27 22.12 2.62 1.41
N THR A 28 20.88 3.11 1.55
CA THR A 28 19.68 2.33 1.90
C THR A 28 18.73 2.25 0.70
N GLY A 29 18.36 1.05 0.28
CA GLY A 29 17.26 0.79 -0.63
C GLY A 29 16.07 0.19 0.12
N LEU A 30 14.86 0.70 -0.12
CA LEU A 30 13.64 0.27 0.57
C LEU A 30 12.57 -0.11 -0.46
N THR A 31 12.19 -1.39 -0.52
CA THR A 31 11.14 -1.89 -1.44
C THR A 31 9.93 -2.31 -0.63
N ILE A 32 8.85 -1.52 -0.67
CA ILE A 32 7.63 -1.70 0.14
C ILE A 32 6.55 -2.41 -0.69
N TYR A 33 5.81 -3.31 -0.07
CA TYR A 33 4.73 -4.09 -0.67
C TYR A 33 3.39 -3.71 -0.03
N ASN A 34 2.27 -3.95 -0.72
CA ASN A 34 0.93 -3.65 -0.22
C ASN A 34 0.38 -4.68 0.80
N ASP A 35 1.20 -5.66 1.20
CA ASP A 35 0.94 -6.70 2.22
C ASP A 35 1.72 -6.43 3.54
N ASN A 36 1.84 -5.17 3.96
CA ASN A 36 2.40 -4.80 5.27
C ASN A 36 3.84 -5.32 5.54
N PHE A 37 4.65 -5.46 4.48
CA PHE A 37 6.08 -5.76 4.58
C PHE A 37 6.94 -4.97 3.58
N ALA A 38 8.24 -4.90 3.86
CA ALA A 38 9.25 -4.38 2.94
C ALA A 38 10.48 -5.29 2.86
N VAL A 39 11.23 -5.16 1.77
CA VAL A 39 12.63 -5.60 1.64
C VAL A 39 13.53 -4.38 1.83
N VAL A 40 14.40 -4.44 2.83
CA VAL A 40 15.44 -3.43 3.12
C VAL A 40 16.77 -3.91 2.57
N LYS A 41 17.57 -2.99 2.02
CA LYS A 41 18.92 -3.24 1.51
C LYS A 41 19.85 -2.12 1.99
N GLU A 42 20.71 -2.41 2.95
CA GLU A 42 21.67 -1.44 3.49
C GLU A 42 23.09 -1.84 3.12
N SER A 43 23.92 -0.86 2.75
CA SER A 43 25.33 -1.10 2.39
C SER A 43 26.23 -0.19 3.23
N ARG A 44 26.95 -0.77 4.19
CA ARG A 44 27.82 -0.08 5.15
C ARG A 44 29.28 -0.55 4.99
N ASN A 45 30.26 0.30 5.30
CA ASN A 45 31.63 -0.17 5.49
C ASN A 45 31.74 -0.86 6.86
N ILE A 46 32.45 -1.99 6.94
CA ILE A 46 32.71 -2.74 8.17
C ILE A 46 34.22 -3.04 8.22
N GLU A 47 34.85 -2.76 9.36
CA GLU A 47 36.26 -3.10 9.61
C GLU A 47 36.40 -4.52 10.12
N PHE A 48 37.26 -5.32 9.48
CA PHE A 48 37.60 -6.67 9.91
C PHE A 48 39.06 -6.78 10.36
N LYS A 49 39.29 -7.52 11.45
CA LYS A 49 40.59 -8.14 11.76
C LYS A 49 40.68 -9.46 10.99
N LYS A 50 41.90 -9.95 10.75
CA LYS A 50 42.11 -11.30 10.20
C LYS A 50 41.69 -12.36 11.24
N GLY A 51 41.01 -13.42 10.81
CA GLY A 51 40.40 -14.43 11.67
C GLY A 51 38.99 -14.04 12.13
N VAL A 52 38.59 -14.56 13.29
CA VAL A 52 37.22 -14.40 13.84
C VAL A 52 36.99 -13.01 14.43
N ASN A 53 35.87 -12.39 14.04
CA ASN A 53 35.38 -11.10 14.52
C ASN A 53 33.96 -11.25 15.10
N ARG A 54 33.63 -10.48 16.14
CA ARG A 54 32.24 -10.22 16.55
C ARG A 54 31.83 -8.87 15.95
N ILE A 55 30.82 -8.86 15.09
CA ILE A 55 30.33 -7.67 14.38
C ILE A 55 28.93 -7.34 14.89
N GLU A 56 28.71 -6.08 15.27
CA GLU A 56 27.38 -5.54 15.59
C GLU A 56 26.86 -4.69 14.43
N PHE A 57 25.68 -5.03 13.94
CA PHE A 57 24.98 -4.28 12.90
C PHE A 57 23.69 -3.71 13.50
N THR A 58 23.82 -2.51 14.06
CA THR A 58 22.80 -1.77 14.79
C THR A 58 21.78 -1.07 13.87
N ASP A 59 20.70 -0.55 14.46
CA ASP A 59 19.73 0.34 13.80
C ASP A 59 18.87 -0.34 12.70
N VAL A 60 18.75 -1.67 12.76
CA VAL A 60 17.82 -2.42 11.91
C VAL A 60 16.36 -2.25 12.36
N ALA A 61 15.41 -2.68 11.54
CA ALA A 61 14.00 -2.66 11.88
C ALA A 61 13.69 -3.57 13.09
N SER A 62 12.98 -3.07 14.10
CA SER A 62 12.52 -3.92 15.23
C SER A 62 11.64 -5.08 14.78
N ALA A 63 10.90 -4.89 13.68
CA ALA A 63 10.05 -5.88 13.03
C ALA A 63 10.76 -6.61 11.87
N ILE A 64 12.10 -6.70 11.89
CA ILE A 64 12.88 -7.57 10.98
C ILE A 64 12.47 -9.03 11.12
N ASP A 65 12.48 -9.76 10.01
CA ASP A 65 12.48 -11.22 10.02
C ASP A 65 13.96 -11.69 9.98
N PRO A 66 14.54 -12.15 11.10
CA PRO A 66 15.95 -12.53 11.16
C PRO A 66 16.28 -13.75 10.29
N THR A 67 15.28 -14.57 9.92
CA THR A 67 15.49 -15.71 9.02
C THR A 67 15.67 -15.28 7.56
N SER A 68 15.26 -14.05 7.23
CA SER A 68 15.37 -13.46 5.89
C SER A 68 16.67 -12.68 5.64
N VAL A 69 17.57 -12.62 6.63
CA VAL A 69 18.80 -11.83 6.55
C VAL A 69 19.83 -12.48 5.63
N ASN A 70 20.30 -11.71 4.65
CA ASN A 70 21.37 -12.07 3.74
C ASN A 70 22.52 -11.04 3.84
N PHE A 71 23.71 -11.52 4.20
CA PHE A 71 24.93 -10.72 4.28
C PHE A 71 25.87 -11.02 3.10
N LYS A 72 26.45 -9.99 2.49
CA LYS A 72 27.50 -10.13 1.48
C LYS A 72 28.44 -8.93 1.44
N CYS A 73 29.74 -9.17 1.57
CA CYS A 73 30.76 -8.16 1.22
C CYS A 73 30.90 -8.03 -0.31
N ILE A 74 30.80 -6.79 -0.79
CA ILE A 74 30.77 -6.42 -2.21
C ILE A 74 32.18 -6.14 -2.72
N SER A 75 32.98 -5.40 -1.94
CA SER A 75 34.36 -5.04 -2.27
C SER A 75 35.31 -6.25 -2.28
N ALA A 76 35.01 -7.28 -1.48
CA ALA A 76 35.77 -8.54 -1.46
C ALA A 76 34.82 -9.74 -1.31
N PRO A 77 34.19 -10.21 -2.41
CA PRO A 77 33.29 -11.36 -2.38
C PRO A 77 34.02 -12.63 -1.91
N GLY A 78 33.48 -13.31 -0.90
CA GLY A 78 34.08 -14.54 -0.35
C GLY A 78 35.35 -14.34 0.49
N ALA A 79 35.68 -13.09 0.87
CA ALA A 79 36.75 -12.80 1.83
C ALA A 79 36.31 -12.88 3.31
N VAL A 80 35.00 -12.81 3.56
CA VAL A 80 34.37 -12.90 4.89
C VAL A 80 33.28 -13.97 4.87
N THR A 81 33.26 -14.83 5.89
CA THR A 81 32.27 -15.89 6.11
C THR A 81 31.53 -15.61 7.41
N ILE A 82 30.20 -15.61 7.39
CA ILE A 82 29.40 -15.59 8.63
C ILE A 82 29.33 -17.00 9.20
N LEU A 83 29.75 -17.16 10.45
CA LEU A 83 29.72 -18.41 11.22
C LEU A 83 28.43 -18.52 12.03
N GLU A 84 28.03 -17.42 12.69
CA GLU A 84 26.83 -17.33 13.52
C GLU A 84 26.09 -16.03 13.26
N GLN A 85 24.76 -16.05 13.45
CA GLN A 85 23.91 -14.87 13.42
C GLN A 85 22.91 -14.92 14.57
N ASN A 86 22.99 -13.93 15.45
CA ASN A 86 22.03 -13.68 16.52
C ASN A 86 21.30 -12.37 16.25
N TYR A 87 20.03 -12.28 16.66
CA TYR A 87 19.26 -11.03 16.64
C TYR A 87 18.76 -10.75 18.05
N GLU A 88 19.19 -9.63 18.62
CA GLU A 88 18.91 -9.28 20.00
C GLU A 88 17.56 -8.56 20.11
N TYR A 89 16.54 -9.31 20.49
CA TYR A 89 15.18 -8.83 20.72
C TYR A 89 15.02 -8.02 22.04
N ASP A 90 15.90 -8.24 23.02
CA ASP A 90 15.74 -7.72 24.39
C ASP A 90 16.20 -6.26 24.52
N LEU A 91 15.43 -5.36 23.89
CA LEU A 91 15.67 -3.93 23.93
C LEU A 91 15.60 -3.40 25.37
N VAL A 92 16.58 -2.58 25.73
CA VAL A 92 16.69 -1.95 27.05
C VAL A 92 15.44 -1.13 27.38
N ASN A 93 14.73 -1.58 28.40
CA ASN A 93 13.61 -0.90 29.03
C ASN A 93 13.64 -1.20 30.54
N SER A 94 12.87 -0.47 31.35
CA SER A 94 12.94 -0.60 32.81
C SER A 94 12.65 -2.03 33.32
N GLN A 95 11.85 -2.82 32.61
CA GLN A 95 11.56 -4.21 32.99
C GLN A 95 12.68 -5.17 32.57
N SER A 96 13.24 -5.04 31.36
CA SER A 96 14.40 -5.87 30.94
C SER A 96 15.66 -5.54 31.73
N LEU A 97 15.88 -4.27 32.08
CA LEU A 97 16.92 -3.86 33.04
C LEU A 97 16.68 -4.53 34.40
N LEU A 98 15.55 -4.32 35.06
CA LEU A 98 15.29 -4.93 36.37
C LEU A 98 15.40 -6.47 36.34
N LYS A 99 15.00 -7.13 35.24
CA LYS A 99 15.19 -8.57 35.04
C LYS A 99 16.67 -8.97 34.90
N ARG A 100 17.51 -8.13 34.29
CA ARG A 100 18.98 -8.32 34.23
C ARG A 100 19.69 -8.00 35.56
N TYR A 101 19.03 -7.34 36.50
CA TYR A 101 19.55 -7.04 37.86
C TYR A 101 19.00 -7.95 38.96
N LEU A 102 18.30 -9.03 38.61
CA LEU A 102 17.98 -10.09 39.58
C LEU A 102 19.27 -10.62 40.24
N ASP A 103 19.22 -10.80 41.56
CA ASP A 103 20.31 -11.14 42.48
C ASP A 103 21.49 -10.13 42.55
N LYS A 104 21.36 -8.97 41.90
CA LYS A 104 22.35 -7.88 41.90
C LYS A 104 21.91 -6.71 42.77
N ASP A 105 22.88 -5.96 43.25
CA ASP A 105 22.69 -4.86 44.20
C ASP A 105 22.22 -3.59 43.48
N VAL A 106 21.07 -3.08 43.93
CA VAL A 106 20.41 -1.86 43.45
C VAL A 106 20.13 -0.91 44.61
N THR A 107 20.00 0.37 44.31
CA THR A 107 19.53 1.38 45.28
C THR A 107 18.22 1.97 44.79
N VAL A 108 17.16 1.82 45.57
CA VAL A 108 15.82 2.32 45.28
C VAL A 108 15.55 3.54 46.16
N PHE A 109 15.24 4.67 45.53
CA PHE A 109 14.92 5.92 46.21
C PHE A 109 13.40 6.08 46.28
N LEU A 110 12.87 6.35 47.47
CA LEU A 110 11.46 6.55 47.74
C LEU A 110 11.14 8.05 47.86
N LYS A 111 10.00 8.43 47.30
CA LYS A 111 9.46 9.80 47.36
C LYS A 111 9.21 10.21 48.81
N GLY A 112 9.68 11.41 49.16
CA GLY A 112 9.29 12.10 50.39
C GLY A 112 7.84 12.61 50.37
N SER A 113 7.41 13.19 51.48
CA SER A 113 6.09 13.81 51.63
C SER A 113 6.20 15.10 52.45
N GLY A 114 5.59 16.18 51.97
CA GLY A 114 5.64 17.48 52.63
C GLY A 114 7.09 18.02 52.75
N ALA A 115 7.64 17.98 53.96
CA ALA A 115 9.00 18.41 54.26
C ALA A 115 10.04 17.27 54.29
N ASP A 116 9.61 16.00 54.23
CA ASP A 116 10.52 14.86 54.22
C ASP A 116 11.25 14.76 52.87
N THR A 117 12.56 14.52 52.91
CA THR A 117 13.44 14.45 51.74
C THR A 117 13.46 13.09 51.04
N GLY A 118 12.58 12.17 51.45
CA GLY A 118 12.54 10.79 50.96
C GLY A 118 13.47 9.86 51.73
N SER A 119 13.65 8.64 51.21
CA SER A 119 14.55 7.64 51.79
C SER A 119 15.16 6.74 50.71
N GLU A 120 16.25 6.04 51.02
CA GLU A 120 16.87 5.08 50.11
C GLU A 120 16.99 3.68 50.73
N ILE A 121 16.78 2.67 49.89
CA ILE A 121 16.92 1.24 50.22
C ILE A 121 17.98 0.66 49.30
N THR A 122 19.05 0.11 49.87
CA THR A 122 20.11 -0.56 49.10
C THR A 122 20.17 -2.06 49.44
N GLY A 123 19.96 -2.91 48.44
CA GLY A 123 19.93 -4.36 48.60
C GLY A 123 19.88 -5.10 47.27
N LYS A 124 19.83 -6.44 47.33
CA LYS A 124 19.74 -7.28 46.13
C LYS A 124 18.32 -7.36 45.62
N LEU A 125 18.10 -7.10 44.34
CA LEU A 125 16.78 -7.24 43.71
C LEU A 125 16.46 -8.72 43.51
N LEU A 126 15.46 -9.24 44.24
CA LEU A 126 15.00 -10.63 44.10
C LEU A 126 13.89 -10.78 43.06
N ALA A 127 13.04 -9.76 42.89
CA ALA A 127 11.96 -9.77 41.92
C ALA A 127 11.48 -8.37 41.53
N SER A 128 10.90 -8.25 40.33
CA SER A 128 10.10 -7.11 39.90
C SER A 128 8.84 -7.62 39.21
N VAL A 129 7.73 -7.71 39.95
CA VAL A 129 6.47 -8.32 39.50
C VAL A 129 5.34 -7.33 39.70
N GLY A 130 4.50 -7.12 38.68
CA GLY A 130 3.41 -6.14 38.74
C GLY A 130 3.89 -4.76 39.20
N ASN A 131 3.26 -4.24 40.25
CA ASN A 131 3.63 -2.97 40.88
C ASN A 131 4.84 -3.06 41.82
N ASP A 132 5.34 -4.24 42.17
CA ASP A 132 6.24 -4.38 43.33
C ASP A 132 7.68 -4.71 42.95
N LEU A 133 8.62 -4.23 43.76
CA LEU A 133 10.03 -4.64 43.79
C LEU A 133 10.26 -5.41 45.08
N ILE A 134 10.87 -6.59 45.01
CA ILE A 134 11.27 -7.36 46.19
C ILE A 134 12.79 -7.24 46.33
N LEU A 135 13.24 -6.71 47.45
CA LEU A 135 14.64 -6.44 47.77
C LEU A 135 15.08 -7.30 48.96
N LYS A 136 16.29 -7.85 48.91
CA LYS A 136 16.98 -8.38 50.09
C LYS A 136 17.93 -7.33 50.61
N SER A 137 17.59 -6.77 51.76
CA SER A 137 18.36 -5.75 52.47
C SER A 137 19.74 -6.28 52.86
N LYS A 138 20.73 -5.39 53.04
CA LYS A 138 22.07 -5.78 53.54
C LYS A 138 22.02 -6.39 54.94
N GLY A 139 21.01 -6.05 55.75
CA GLY A 139 20.72 -6.69 57.04
C GLY A 139 20.05 -8.08 56.94
N GLY A 140 19.89 -8.64 55.74
CA GLY A 140 19.33 -9.97 55.50
C GLY A 140 17.80 -10.03 55.38
N GLY A 141 17.09 -9.01 55.85
CA GLY A 141 15.63 -8.88 55.73
C GLY A 141 15.13 -8.73 54.28
N ILE A 142 13.84 -9.00 54.08
CA ILE A 142 13.15 -8.83 52.79
C ILE A 142 12.25 -7.59 52.87
N GLU A 143 12.40 -6.71 51.88
CA GLU A 143 11.64 -5.46 51.75
C GLU A 143 10.81 -5.50 50.45
N ILE A 144 9.52 -5.16 50.53
CA ILE A 144 8.62 -5.12 49.37
C ILE A 144 8.23 -3.66 49.12
N VAL A 145 8.63 -3.13 47.97
CA VAL A 145 8.52 -1.71 47.61
C VAL A 145 7.56 -1.53 46.44
N SER A 146 6.50 -0.77 46.67
CA SER A 146 5.56 -0.31 45.64
C SER A 146 6.24 0.66 44.68
N LYS A 147 6.27 0.36 43.37
CA LYS A 147 6.86 1.21 42.31
C LYS A 147 6.24 2.60 42.25
N ASN A 148 4.99 2.76 42.69
CA ASN A 148 4.34 4.07 42.79
C ASN A 148 5.03 5.00 43.82
N MET A 149 5.64 4.44 44.87
CA MET A 149 6.42 5.19 45.87
C MET A 149 7.87 5.47 45.43
N VAL A 150 8.36 4.78 44.39
CA VAL A 150 9.73 4.96 43.89
C VAL A 150 9.84 6.26 43.10
N GLU A 151 10.86 7.04 43.42
CA GLU A 151 11.28 8.23 42.67
C GLU A 151 12.26 7.85 41.55
N ARG A 152 13.30 7.08 41.89
CA ARG A 152 14.31 6.56 40.95
C ARG A 152 14.92 5.24 41.44
N ILE A 153 15.51 4.48 40.52
CA ILE A 153 16.31 3.30 40.83
C ILE A 153 17.71 3.52 40.26
N SER A 154 18.73 3.38 41.09
CA SER A 154 20.14 3.38 40.67
C SER A 154 20.65 1.95 40.56
N LEU A 155 21.39 1.70 39.48
CA LEU A 155 21.94 0.38 39.12
C LEU A 155 23.48 0.50 39.16
N THR A 156 24.11 -0.22 40.09
CA THR A 156 25.47 0.10 40.58
C THR A 156 26.60 -0.09 39.56
N GLN A 157 26.51 -1.09 38.69
CA GLN A 157 27.41 -1.30 37.54
C GLN A 157 26.64 -1.93 36.38
N LEU A 158 26.90 -1.52 35.14
CA LEU A 158 26.37 -2.15 33.93
C LEU A 158 26.95 -3.55 33.75
N THR A 159 26.09 -4.56 33.57
CA THR A 159 26.53 -5.95 33.39
C THR A 159 26.31 -6.42 31.95
N GLY A 160 27.39 -6.44 31.17
CA GLY A 160 27.38 -6.73 29.74
C GLY A 160 26.91 -5.54 28.88
N ASP A 161 27.07 -5.67 27.57
CA ASP A 161 26.72 -4.62 26.61
C ASP A 161 25.19 -4.42 26.55
N LEU A 162 24.76 -3.17 26.66
CA LEU A 162 23.35 -2.78 26.61
C LEU A 162 22.89 -2.57 25.16
N VAL A 163 22.19 -3.56 24.61
CA VAL A 163 21.54 -3.47 23.30
C VAL A 163 20.28 -2.60 23.41
N THR A 164 20.47 -1.28 23.35
CA THR A 164 19.40 -0.26 23.46
C THR A 164 18.52 -0.15 22.21
N ARG A 165 18.91 -0.80 21.11
CA ARG A 165 18.30 -0.71 19.77
C ARG A 165 18.44 -2.04 19.02
N PRO A 166 17.53 -2.38 18.10
CA PRO A 166 17.61 -3.62 17.32
C PRO A 166 18.98 -3.79 16.67
N THR A 167 19.60 -4.94 16.90
CA THR A 167 20.98 -5.21 16.49
C THR A 167 21.11 -6.66 16.06
N LEU A 168 21.69 -6.87 14.88
CA LEU A 168 22.20 -8.18 14.45
C LEU A 168 23.63 -8.33 14.97
N ILE A 169 23.92 -9.45 15.62
CA ILE A 169 25.27 -9.81 16.07
C ILE A 169 25.74 -10.98 15.21
N TRP A 170 26.84 -10.79 14.48
CA TRP A 170 27.49 -11.85 13.72
C TRP A 170 28.80 -12.29 14.36
N LEU A 171 29.05 -13.59 14.34
CA LEU A 171 30.41 -14.12 14.40
C LEU A 171 30.89 -14.32 12.96
N ALA A 172 31.97 -13.66 12.57
CA ALA A 172 32.42 -13.58 11.19
C ALA A 172 33.93 -13.84 11.05
N ASP A 173 34.32 -14.87 10.29
CA ASP A 173 35.71 -15.13 9.94
C ASP A 173 36.11 -14.34 8.69
N ALA A 174 37.24 -13.63 8.75
CA ALA A 174 37.75 -12.80 7.66
C ALA A 174 39.19 -13.19 7.30
N LYS A 175 39.41 -13.50 6.02
CA LYS A 175 40.70 -13.99 5.50
C LYS A 175 41.81 -12.95 5.61
N GLU A 176 41.49 -11.66 5.56
CA GLU A 176 42.43 -10.56 5.68
C GLU A 176 41.85 -9.41 6.52
N LYS A 177 42.73 -8.57 7.05
CA LYS A 177 42.37 -7.33 7.76
C LYS A 177 41.96 -6.23 6.76
N GLY A 178 40.88 -5.50 7.04
CA GLY A 178 40.60 -4.22 6.39
C GLY A 178 39.12 -3.83 6.34
N SER A 179 38.88 -2.62 5.82
CA SER A 179 37.55 -2.08 5.56
C SER A 179 36.91 -2.77 4.36
N GLN A 180 35.70 -3.30 4.52
CA GLN A 180 34.93 -3.90 3.44
C GLN A 180 33.55 -3.25 3.33
N LEU A 181 33.13 -2.89 2.11
CA LEU A 181 31.77 -2.46 1.82
C LEU A 181 30.89 -3.72 1.78
N CYS A 182 30.09 -3.93 2.82
CA CYS A 182 29.22 -5.09 2.94
C CYS A 182 27.75 -4.68 2.98
N ARG A 183 26.91 -5.49 2.33
CA ARG A 183 25.49 -5.27 2.18
C ARG A 183 24.70 -6.31 2.95
N VAL A 184 23.68 -5.81 3.63
CA VAL A 184 22.69 -6.58 4.37
C VAL A 184 21.36 -6.41 3.63
N THR A 185 20.72 -7.50 3.29
CA THR A 185 19.36 -7.53 2.74
C THR A 185 18.48 -8.28 3.71
N TYR A 186 17.32 -7.74 4.07
CA TYR A 186 16.38 -8.40 4.97
C TYR A 186 14.93 -8.02 4.64
N THR A 187 13.97 -8.82 5.10
CA THR A 187 12.55 -8.43 5.11
C THR A 187 12.14 -7.91 6.48
N THR A 188 11.17 -7.01 6.50
CA THR A 188 10.58 -6.48 7.74
C THR A 188 9.08 -6.29 7.59
N GLY A 189 8.32 -6.59 8.64
CA GLY A 189 6.89 -6.32 8.72
C GLY A 189 6.56 -4.91 9.21
N ARG A 190 5.27 -4.63 9.37
CA ARG A 190 4.72 -3.38 9.94
C ARG A 190 5.10 -2.12 9.14
N ILE A 191 5.33 -2.25 7.84
CA ILE A 191 5.45 -1.14 6.91
C ILE A 191 4.62 -1.45 5.67
N ASN A 192 3.73 -0.55 5.29
CA ASN A 192 2.78 -0.77 4.20
C ASN A 192 2.68 0.46 3.28
N TRP A 193 2.14 0.28 2.07
CA TRP A 193 1.76 1.39 1.20
C TRP A 193 0.41 1.18 0.53
N LYS A 194 -0.23 2.27 0.11
CA LYS A 194 -1.47 2.29 -0.67
C LYS A 194 -1.53 3.49 -1.61
N ALA A 195 -2.35 3.44 -2.65
CA ALA A 195 -2.69 4.59 -3.47
C ALA A 195 -3.98 5.29 -2.98
N ASP A 196 -3.92 6.61 -2.83
CA ASP A 196 -5.06 7.51 -2.63
C ASP A 196 -5.11 8.50 -3.81
N TYR A 197 -6.25 8.58 -4.49
CA TYR A 197 -6.46 9.44 -5.65
C TYR A 197 -7.52 10.51 -5.35
N SER A 198 -7.41 11.64 -6.03
CA SER A 198 -8.41 12.70 -6.05
C SER A 198 -8.80 13.04 -7.49
N ALA A 199 -10.10 13.12 -7.74
CA ALA A 199 -10.68 13.49 -9.02
C ALA A 199 -11.62 14.70 -8.83
N VAL A 200 -11.26 15.86 -9.36
CA VAL A 200 -12.06 17.09 -9.25
C VAL A 200 -12.84 17.31 -10.54
N LEU A 201 -14.18 17.18 -10.49
CA LEU A 201 -15.05 17.46 -11.64
C LEU A 201 -15.10 18.96 -11.94
N ASN A 202 -15.19 19.31 -13.23
CA ASN A 202 -15.58 20.65 -13.65
C ASN A 202 -17.10 20.88 -13.53
N ASP A 203 -17.52 22.14 -13.69
CA ASP A 203 -18.91 22.58 -13.50
C ASP A 203 -19.93 21.81 -14.37
N ASP A 204 -19.57 21.54 -15.63
CA ASP A 204 -20.33 20.74 -16.59
C ASP A 204 -20.31 19.23 -16.33
N GLU A 205 -19.41 18.74 -15.47
CA GLU A 205 -19.23 17.31 -15.15
C GLU A 205 -18.80 16.46 -16.37
N ASN A 206 -18.18 17.11 -17.36
CA ASN A 206 -17.69 16.54 -18.62
C ASN A 206 -16.15 16.37 -18.66
N LYS A 207 -15.45 16.88 -17.66
CA LYS A 207 -14.01 16.73 -17.44
C LYS A 207 -13.71 16.58 -15.96
N LEU A 208 -12.53 16.05 -15.65
CA LEU A 208 -11.95 16.06 -14.30
C LEU A 208 -10.45 16.30 -14.30
N ASP A 209 -9.95 16.88 -13.22
CA ASP A 209 -8.52 16.89 -12.90
C ASP A 209 -8.22 15.69 -12.00
N PHE A 210 -7.30 14.81 -12.41
CA PHE A 210 -6.95 13.58 -11.70
C PHE A 210 -5.55 13.65 -11.11
N SER A 211 -5.42 13.39 -9.81
CA SER A 211 -4.14 13.33 -9.10
C SER A 211 -4.04 12.07 -8.24
N GLY A 212 -2.81 11.58 -8.04
CA GLY A 212 -2.54 10.36 -7.28
C GLY A 212 -1.41 10.53 -6.29
N TRP A 213 -1.61 10.03 -5.08
CA TRP A 213 -0.66 10.03 -3.99
C TRP A 213 -0.43 8.59 -3.51
N VAL A 214 0.82 8.26 -3.22
CA VAL A 214 1.17 7.08 -2.43
C VAL A 214 1.18 7.49 -0.96
N THR A 215 0.44 6.76 -0.14
CA THR A 215 0.49 6.85 1.32
C THR A 215 1.28 5.65 1.85
N ILE A 216 2.46 5.89 2.43
CA ILE A 216 3.28 4.91 3.16
C ILE A 216 2.96 5.04 4.65
N ASP A 217 2.81 3.92 5.36
CA ASP A 217 2.69 3.86 6.82
C ASP A 217 3.84 2.98 7.36
N ASN A 218 4.81 3.58 8.06
CA ASN A 218 5.97 2.88 8.61
C ASN A 218 5.91 2.78 10.13
N LYS A 219 5.76 1.56 10.64
CA LYS A 219 5.81 1.16 12.06
C LYS A 219 6.77 -0.04 12.25
N SER A 220 7.75 -0.19 11.35
CA SER A 220 8.72 -1.30 11.33
C SER A 220 9.77 -1.23 12.45
N GLY A 221 9.89 -0.09 13.14
CA GLY A 221 10.87 0.13 14.20
C GLY A 221 12.13 0.88 13.75
N ALA A 222 12.35 1.07 12.44
CA ALA A 222 13.50 1.81 11.90
C ALA A 222 13.09 2.98 11.00
N THR A 223 13.97 3.98 10.95
CA THR A 223 13.93 5.12 10.02
C THR A 223 14.87 4.85 8.85
N TYR A 224 14.36 4.90 7.63
CA TYR A 224 15.14 4.66 6.41
C TYR A 224 15.57 6.00 5.81
N SER A 225 16.68 6.55 6.29
CA SER A 225 17.23 7.83 5.82
C SER A 225 17.73 7.78 4.38
N ASP A 226 17.43 8.83 3.61
CA ASP A 226 17.88 9.06 2.23
C ASP A 226 17.74 7.83 1.32
N ALA A 227 16.65 7.08 1.51
CA ALA A 227 16.45 5.79 0.92
C ALA A 227 16.05 5.88 -0.56
N ASP A 228 16.54 4.94 -1.36
CA ASP A 228 16.07 4.69 -2.72
C ASP A 228 14.79 3.85 -2.64
N VAL A 229 13.64 4.54 -2.67
CA VAL A 229 12.32 3.94 -2.39
C VAL A 229 11.71 3.31 -3.65
N LYS A 230 11.19 2.10 -3.47
CA LYS A 230 10.43 1.33 -4.46
C LYS A 230 9.13 0.81 -3.86
N LEU A 231 8.10 0.73 -4.68
CA LEU A 231 6.77 0.28 -4.32
C LEU A 231 6.39 -0.87 -5.24
N ILE A 232 5.97 -2.01 -4.69
CA ILE A 232 5.48 -3.15 -5.46
C ILE A 232 3.97 -3.26 -5.28
N ALA A 233 3.25 -3.34 -6.39
CA ALA A 233 1.82 -3.58 -6.45
C ALA A 233 1.52 -4.98 -7.00
N GLY A 234 0.78 -5.76 -6.22
CA GLY A 234 0.25 -7.08 -6.60
C GLY A 234 0.47 -8.15 -5.52
N ASP A 235 -0.16 -9.30 -5.70
CA ASP A 235 -0.29 -10.33 -4.67
C ASP A 235 0.98 -11.19 -4.50
N VAL A 236 2.01 -10.62 -3.87
CA VAL A 236 3.29 -11.30 -3.64
C VAL A 236 3.13 -12.43 -2.61
N ARG A 237 3.02 -13.65 -3.12
CA ARG A 237 2.85 -14.87 -2.30
C ARG A 237 4.02 -15.09 -1.34
N ARG A 238 3.79 -14.83 -0.05
CA ARG A 238 4.70 -15.22 1.04
C ARG A 238 4.43 -16.67 1.49
N ALA A 239 5.46 -17.33 2.01
CA ALA A 239 5.35 -18.63 2.65
C ALA A 239 4.81 -18.47 4.08
N VAL A 240 3.48 -18.51 4.24
CA VAL A 240 2.83 -18.56 5.55
C VAL A 240 3.06 -19.95 6.18
N PRO A 241 3.37 -20.07 7.49
CA PRO A 241 3.38 -21.35 8.19
C PRO A 241 2.08 -22.13 7.95
N ALA A 242 2.21 -23.42 7.65
CA ALA A 242 1.23 -24.15 6.84
C ALA A 242 -0.18 -24.28 7.48
N ARG A 243 -1.08 -23.33 7.17
CA ARG A 243 -2.52 -23.58 7.07
C ARG A 243 -2.86 -24.10 5.66
N ARG A 244 -3.75 -25.09 5.57
CA ARG A 244 -4.00 -25.88 4.35
C ARG A 244 -4.88 -25.15 3.32
N GLY A 245 -4.44 -25.10 2.05
CA GLY A 245 -5.22 -24.68 0.88
C GLY A 245 -5.28 -23.16 0.67
N GLY A 246 -5.35 -22.60 -0.55
CA GLY A 246 -5.36 -23.19 -1.91
C GLY A 246 -4.56 -22.35 -2.93
N ARG A 247 -4.63 -22.65 -4.23
CA ARG A 247 -3.73 -22.13 -5.29
C ARG A 247 -4.44 -21.25 -6.33
N LEU A 248 -3.74 -20.24 -6.86
CA LEU A 248 -4.04 -19.56 -8.13
C LEU A 248 -2.76 -19.40 -8.98
N GLU A 249 -2.89 -19.04 -10.26
CA GLU A 249 -1.81 -18.88 -11.25
C GLU A 249 -1.91 -17.53 -12.00
N SER A 250 -0.87 -17.16 -12.76
CA SER A 250 -0.67 -15.83 -13.39
C SER A 250 -0.29 -15.94 -14.89
N LEU A 251 -0.11 -14.81 -15.61
CA LEU A 251 0.68 -14.71 -16.87
C LEU A 251 0.77 -13.27 -17.47
N GLY A 252 1.95 -12.63 -17.42
CA GLY A 252 2.71 -12.25 -18.63
C GLY A 252 2.62 -10.87 -19.32
N TYR A 253 3.71 -10.09 -19.20
CA TYR A 253 4.32 -9.16 -20.19
C TYR A 253 3.80 -7.71 -20.40
N ALA A 254 4.69 -6.82 -20.88
CA ALA A 254 4.57 -5.34 -20.93
C ALA A 254 5.07 -4.79 -22.31
N ALA A 255 5.34 -3.50 -22.60
CA ALA A 255 5.60 -2.27 -21.81
C ALA A 255 5.55 -1.01 -22.75
N ALA A 256 5.73 0.26 -22.38
CA ALA A 256 5.82 0.94 -21.07
C ALA A 256 5.42 2.46 -21.09
N PRO A 257 6.21 3.41 -21.66
CA PRO A 257 6.78 4.45 -20.77
C PRO A 257 6.35 5.91 -21.00
N ALA A 258 6.66 6.88 -20.13
CA ALA A 258 6.87 6.94 -18.66
C ALA A 258 7.17 8.40 -18.25
N LYS A 259 6.87 8.82 -17.01
CA LYS A 259 7.46 10.00 -16.32
C LYS A 259 7.10 10.04 -14.82
N ALA A 260 7.77 10.91 -14.06
CA ALA A 260 7.65 11.12 -12.61
C ALA A 260 8.11 9.93 -11.73
N PHE A 261 7.35 8.85 -11.66
CA PHE A 261 7.82 7.57 -11.12
C PHE A 261 8.39 6.71 -12.26
N GLU A 262 9.45 5.94 -11.99
CA GLU A 262 9.93 4.94 -12.95
C GLU A 262 9.18 3.61 -12.70
N GLU A 263 8.06 3.45 -13.40
CA GLU A 263 7.33 2.17 -13.47
C GLU A 263 8.11 1.15 -14.31
N LYS A 264 8.30 -0.05 -13.77
CA LYS A 264 8.87 -1.23 -14.43
C LYS A 264 8.05 -2.47 -14.05
N ALA A 265 7.83 -3.37 -15.01
CA ALA A 265 7.39 -4.72 -14.69
C ALA A 265 8.51 -5.44 -13.90
N PHE A 266 8.14 -6.17 -12.86
CA PHE A 266 9.04 -6.95 -12.02
C PHE A 266 8.46 -8.36 -11.85
N GLY A 267 8.72 -9.22 -12.83
CA GLY A 267 7.95 -10.45 -13.01
C GLY A 267 6.49 -10.11 -13.32
N GLU A 268 5.58 -10.69 -12.55
CA GLU A 268 4.13 -10.51 -12.67
C GLU A 268 3.60 -9.28 -11.90
N TYR A 269 4.48 -8.45 -11.32
CA TYR A 269 4.12 -7.32 -10.47
C TYR A 269 4.53 -5.97 -11.08
N HIS A 270 3.82 -4.89 -10.72
CA HIS A 270 4.22 -3.54 -11.09
C HIS A 270 5.13 -2.92 -10.01
N MET A 271 6.34 -2.53 -10.39
CA MET A 271 7.32 -1.85 -9.53
C MET A 271 7.41 -0.38 -9.89
N TYR A 272 7.04 0.50 -8.96
CA TYR A 272 7.15 1.95 -9.10
C TYR A 272 8.37 2.42 -8.29
N THR A 273 9.42 2.88 -8.98
CA THR A 273 10.62 3.44 -8.33
C THR A 273 10.49 4.96 -8.22
N LEU A 274 10.67 5.49 -7.00
CA LEU A 274 10.68 6.93 -6.76
C LEU A 274 11.96 7.53 -7.36
N GLY A 275 11.83 8.50 -8.27
CA GLY A 275 12.95 9.14 -8.98
C GLY A 275 13.85 10.04 -8.11
N ARG A 276 13.69 10.03 -6.78
CA ARG A 276 14.48 10.78 -5.80
C ARG A 276 14.61 10.00 -4.51
N LYS A 277 15.67 10.27 -3.74
CA LYS A 277 15.82 9.76 -2.37
C LYS A 277 14.75 10.33 -1.45
N SER A 278 14.35 9.55 -0.44
CA SER A 278 13.37 10.00 0.57
C SER A 278 13.59 9.31 1.90
N THR A 279 13.70 10.09 2.97
CA THR A 279 13.74 9.58 4.36
C THR A 279 12.36 9.11 4.81
N ILE A 280 12.22 7.82 5.11
CA ILE A 280 10.97 7.23 5.65
C ILE A 280 11.13 6.99 7.15
N ASN A 281 10.63 7.93 7.96
CA ASN A 281 10.74 7.86 9.44
C ASN A 281 9.96 6.67 10.01
N ASN A 282 10.42 6.13 11.15
CA ASN A 282 9.60 5.25 11.98
C ASN A 282 8.41 6.01 12.58
N ASN A 283 7.31 5.30 12.84
CA ASN A 283 6.03 5.84 13.33
C ASN A 283 5.48 7.02 12.50
N GLN A 284 5.76 7.05 11.19
CA GLN A 284 5.30 8.10 10.27
C GLN A 284 4.37 7.52 9.20
N VAL A 285 3.23 8.19 8.99
CA VAL A 285 2.51 8.16 7.72
C VAL A 285 3.12 9.22 6.82
N LYS A 286 3.58 8.84 5.63
CA LYS A 286 4.21 9.72 4.64
C LYS A 286 3.44 9.67 3.34
N GLN A 287 3.04 10.83 2.82
CA GLN A 287 2.45 10.93 1.48
C GLN A 287 3.49 11.42 0.47
N ILE A 288 3.47 10.83 -0.72
CA ILE A 288 4.37 11.15 -1.83
C ILE A 288 3.51 11.26 -3.09
N GLU A 289 3.63 12.37 -3.81
CA GLU A 289 2.98 12.56 -5.11
C GLU A 289 3.43 11.44 -6.07
N PHE A 290 2.46 10.69 -6.59
CA PHE A 290 2.68 9.48 -7.39
C PHE A 290 2.39 9.71 -8.88
N ILE A 291 1.36 10.51 -9.18
CA ILE A 291 0.99 10.90 -10.55
C ILE A 291 0.97 12.42 -10.63
N THR A 292 1.76 12.97 -11.55
CA THR A 292 1.66 14.39 -11.94
C THR A 292 0.22 14.69 -12.38
N PRO A 293 -0.46 15.71 -11.81
CA PRO A 293 -1.87 15.97 -12.07
C PRO A 293 -2.24 16.01 -13.56
N ALA A 294 -3.14 15.11 -13.95
CA ALA A 294 -3.70 15.02 -15.28
C ALA A 294 -4.91 15.95 -15.37
N MET A 295 -4.72 17.12 -16.01
CA MET A 295 -5.71 18.20 -16.04
C MET A 295 -6.72 18.02 -17.19
N GLY A 296 -8.00 18.29 -16.93
CA GLY A 296 -9.06 18.35 -17.93
C GLY A 296 -9.40 17.02 -18.61
N VAL A 297 -9.12 15.88 -17.97
CA VAL A 297 -9.38 14.52 -18.46
C VAL A 297 -10.85 14.37 -18.84
N PRO A 298 -11.20 14.03 -20.10
CA PRO A 298 -12.59 13.87 -20.52
C PRO A 298 -13.30 12.77 -19.74
N ALA A 299 -14.39 13.16 -19.07
CA ALA A 299 -15.16 12.33 -18.17
C ALA A 299 -16.65 12.35 -18.55
N ARG A 300 -17.42 11.40 -18.04
CA ARG A 300 -18.87 11.33 -18.26
C ARG A 300 -19.58 10.89 -17.00
N LYS A 301 -20.50 11.71 -16.49
CA LYS A 301 -21.52 11.25 -15.54
C LYS A 301 -22.51 10.32 -16.25
N VAL A 302 -22.76 9.15 -15.67
CA VAL A 302 -23.59 8.07 -16.22
C VAL A 302 -24.55 7.59 -15.15
N TYR A 303 -25.84 7.58 -15.46
CA TYR A 303 -26.86 6.99 -14.60
C TYR A 303 -27.07 5.51 -14.96
N VAL A 304 -27.12 4.64 -13.93
CA VAL A 304 -27.35 3.20 -14.08
C VAL A 304 -28.41 2.75 -13.08
N TYR A 305 -29.47 2.10 -13.56
CA TYR A 305 -30.43 1.39 -12.74
C TYR A 305 -30.20 -0.11 -12.91
N GLU A 306 -29.75 -0.79 -11.84
CA GLU A 306 -29.54 -2.23 -11.81
C GLU A 306 -30.35 -2.81 -10.64
N ARG A 307 -31.58 -3.25 -10.95
CA ARG A 307 -32.58 -3.71 -9.97
C ARG A 307 -32.09 -4.85 -9.07
N SER A 308 -31.16 -5.68 -9.57
CA SER A 308 -30.51 -6.76 -8.83
C SER A 308 -29.47 -6.30 -7.79
N GLN A 309 -29.05 -5.03 -7.80
CA GLN A 309 -28.21 -4.44 -6.76
C GLN A 309 -29.02 -3.54 -5.82
N GLN A 310 -29.82 -2.62 -6.39
CA GLN A 310 -30.61 -1.65 -5.62
C GLN A 310 -31.94 -1.43 -6.36
N ALA A 311 -33.04 -1.90 -5.78
CA ALA A 311 -34.35 -1.91 -6.45
C ALA A 311 -34.99 -0.52 -6.59
N ASP A 312 -34.65 0.42 -5.71
CA ASP A 312 -35.29 1.73 -5.53
C ASP A 312 -34.33 2.91 -5.76
N LYS A 313 -33.12 2.67 -6.27
CA LYS A 313 -32.07 3.69 -6.46
C LYS A 313 -31.46 3.64 -7.86
N VAL A 314 -31.27 4.81 -8.48
CA VAL A 314 -30.44 4.95 -9.68
C VAL A 314 -29.04 5.37 -9.27
N GLN A 315 -28.05 4.56 -9.60
CA GLN A 315 -26.64 4.81 -9.31
C GLN A 315 -26.09 5.93 -10.20
N VAL A 316 -25.22 6.75 -9.63
CA VAL A 316 -24.42 7.75 -10.34
C VAL A 316 -23.00 7.23 -10.47
N ARG A 317 -22.51 7.11 -11.70
CA ARG A 317 -21.14 6.69 -11.99
C ARG A 317 -20.41 7.75 -12.81
N ILE A 318 -19.10 7.91 -12.60
CA ILE A 318 -18.22 8.72 -13.45
C ILE A 318 -17.36 7.76 -14.29
N GLU A 319 -17.43 7.85 -15.61
CA GLU A 319 -16.55 7.11 -16.54
C GLU A 319 -15.48 8.03 -17.15
N PHE A 320 -14.21 7.59 -17.14
CA PHE A 320 -13.10 8.23 -17.87
C PHE A 320 -12.05 7.17 -18.29
N ASN A 321 -11.11 7.53 -19.17
CA ASN A 321 -10.15 6.57 -19.74
C ASN A 321 -8.71 6.88 -19.33
N ASN A 322 -7.94 5.86 -18.95
CA ASN A 322 -6.56 5.94 -18.52
C ASN A 322 -5.60 6.11 -19.72
N LYS A 323 -5.62 7.26 -20.39
CA LYS A 323 -4.85 7.46 -21.64
C LYS A 323 -3.76 8.53 -21.54
N LYS A 324 -2.69 8.33 -22.32
CA LYS A 324 -1.49 9.18 -22.36
C LYS A 324 -1.70 10.53 -23.07
N ASP A 325 -2.68 10.62 -23.96
CA ASP A 325 -3.12 11.86 -24.62
C ASP A 325 -3.73 12.89 -23.65
N VAL A 326 -4.20 12.43 -22.49
CA VAL A 326 -4.83 13.25 -21.43
C VAL A 326 -4.03 13.26 -20.12
N GLY A 327 -2.72 13.01 -20.19
CA GLY A 327 -1.82 13.07 -19.03
C GLY A 327 -1.81 11.83 -18.11
N LEU A 328 -2.66 10.83 -18.39
CA LEU A 328 -2.66 9.53 -17.70
C LEU A 328 -1.84 8.51 -18.51
N GLY A 329 -2.28 7.24 -18.58
CA GLY A 329 -1.67 6.21 -19.45
C GLY A 329 -0.52 5.44 -18.82
N ILE A 330 -0.45 5.39 -17.49
CA ILE A 330 0.40 4.48 -16.69
C ILE A 330 -0.44 3.33 -16.12
N ALA A 331 0.16 2.31 -15.52
CA ALA A 331 -0.64 1.41 -14.67
C ALA A 331 -1.05 2.16 -13.39
N LEU A 332 -2.31 2.06 -13.00
CA LEU A 332 -2.83 2.61 -11.75
C LEU A 332 -2.90 1.47 -10.72
N PRO A 333 -2.13 1.52 -9.61
CA PRO A 333 -2.33 0.64 -8.47
C PRO A 333 -3.77 0.66 -7.97
N MET A 334 -4.23 -0.47 -7.44
CA MET A 334 -5.50 -0.50 -6.72
C MET A 334 -5.49 0.55 -5.61
N GLY A 335 -6.60 1.25 -5.43
CA GLY A 335 -6.62 2.42 -4.54
C GLY A 335 -7.99 3.04 -4.40
N LYS A 336 -8.03 4.05 -3.54
CA LYS A 336 -9.25 4.79 -3.17
C LYS A 336 -9.31 6.08 -3.97
N VAL A 337 -10.37 6.31 -4.74
CA VAL A 337 -10.59 7.57 -5.47
C VAL A 337 -11.68 8.37 -4.80
N ARG A 338 -11.36 9.58 -4.36
CA ARG A 338 -12.34 10.57 -3.87
C ARG A 338 -12.71 11.51 -5.00
N VAL A 339 -14.00 11.75 -5.18
CA VAL A 339 -14.53 12.62 -6.22
C VAL A 339 -15.06 13.89 -5.57
N PHE A 340 -14.53 15.02 -6.03
CA PHE A 340 -14.92 16.36 -5.58
C PHE A 340 -15.50 17.16 -6.74
N LYS A 341 -16.15 18.27 -6.43
CA LYS A 341 -16.50 19.31 -7.40
C LYS A 341 -16.34 20.68 -6.74
N LYS A 342 -16.00 21.69 -7.53
CA LYS A 342 -15.99 23.06 -7.03
C LYS A 342 -17.42 23.57 -6.82
N ASP A 343 -17.72 24.19 -5.69
CA ASP A 343 -18.96 24.95 -5.54
C ASP A 343 -18.82 26.32 -6.24
N PRO A 344 -19.72 26.69 -7.19
CA PRO A 344 -19.70 28.01 -7.80
C PRO A 344 -19.97 29.19 -6.84
N ALA A 345 -20.52 28.95 -5.65
CA ALA A 345 -20.93 29.99 -4.71
C ALA A 345 -19.75 30.64 -3.94
N ASP A 346 -18.81 29.83 -3.44
CA ASP A 346 -17.65 30.28 -2.66
C ASP A 346 -16.30 29.81 -3.25
N GLY A 347 -16.32 28.81 -4.14
CA GLY A 347 -15.15 28.21 -4.74
C GLY A 347 -14.50 27.07 -3.93
N GLY A 348 -15.16 26.57 -2.87
CA GLY A 348 -14.75 25.39 -2.10
C GLY A 348 -14.77 24.09 -2.91
N LEU A 349 -14.18 23.02 -2.37
CA LEU A 349 -14.18 21.69 -2.99
C LEU A 349 -15.09 20.73 -2.21
N GLU A 350 -16.32 20.59 -2.69
CA GLU A 350 -17.32 19.73 -2.07
C GLU A 350 -17.16 18.26 -2.46
N PHE A 351 -17.36 17.39 -1.47
CA PHE A 351 -17.21 15.94 -1.62
C PHE A 351 -18.47 15.31 -2.20
N LEU A 352 -18.35 14.71 -3.39
CA LEU A 352 -19.47 14.07 -4.08
C LEU A 352 -19.56 12.55 -3.82
N GLY A 353 -18.45 11.90 -3.50
CA GLY A 353 -18.42 10.45 -3.27
C GLY A 353 -17.02 9.86 -3.32
N GLU A 354 -16.91 8.58 -2.98
CA GLU A 354 -15.65 7.84 -2.94
C GLU A 354 -15.90 6.42 -3.44
N ASP A 355 -14.97 5.91 -4.25
CA ASP A 355 -14.98 4.52 -4.73
C ASP A 355 -13.58 3.90 -4.65
N ARG A 356 -13.47 2.60 -4.94
CA ARG A 356 -12.21 1.91 -5.14
C ARG A 356 -12.01 1.55 -6.60
N ILE A 357 -10.75 1.59 -7.02
CA ILE A 357 -10.31 1.04 -8.30
C ILE A 357 -9.39 -0.15 -8.01
N ASP A 358 -9.49 -1.19 -8.85
CA ASP A 358 -8.52 -2.28 -8.87
C ASP A 358 -7.26 -1.87 -9.64
N HIS A 359 -6.27 -2.77 -9.72
CA HIS A 359 -5.09 -2.58 -10.57
C HIS A 359 -5.54 -2.37 -12.03
N THR A 360 -5.48 -1.12 -12.50
CA THR A 360 -6.06 -0.71 -13.77
C THR A 360 -4.94 -0.42 -14.79
N PRO A 361 -4.80 -1.23 -15.85
CA PRO A 361 -3.79 -1.01 -16.87
C PRO A 361 -3.91 0.33 -17.60
N ALA A 362 -2.82 0.74 -18.26
CA ALA A 362 -2.86 1.83 -19.22
C ALA A 362 -3.86 1.52 -20.35
N ARG A 363 -4.51 2.58 -20.87
CA ARG A 363 -5.55 2.60 -21.92
C ARG A 363 -6.94 2.10 -21.50
N GLU A 364 -7.08 1.46 -20.34
CA GLU A 364 -8.38 0.98 -19.84
C GLU A 364 -9.31 2.08 -19.34
N LYS A 365 -10.60 1.73 -19.18
CA LYS A 365 -11.64 2.64 -18.67
C LYS A 365 -11.84 2.47 -17.16
N LEU A 366 -11.74 3.58 -16.43
CA LEU A 366 -12.20 3.69 -15.04
C LEU A 366 -13.69 4.00 -14.97
N LYS A 367 -14.36 3.42 -13.97
CA LYS A 367 -15.76 3.65 -13.63
C LYS A 367 -15.84 3.81 -12.11
N LEU A 368 -16.21 5.00 -11.63
CA LEU A 368 -16.34 5.29 -10.20
C LEU A 368 -17.82 5.41 -9.86
N TYR A 369 -18.35 4.57 -8.97
CA TYR A 369 -19.66 4.75 -8.35
C TYR A 369 -19.56 5.79 -7.23
N ILE A 370 -20.19 6.95 -7.43
CA ILE A 370 -20.13 8.08 -6.48
C ILE A 370 -21.40 8.21 -5.62
N GLY A 371 -22.20 7.14 -5.52
CA GLY A 371 -23.47 7.15 -4.80
C GLY A 371 -24.69 7.20 -5.72
N ASN A 372 -25.84 7.60 -5.18
CA ASN A 372 -27.15 7.48 -5.82
C ASN A 372 -27.77 8.84 -6.17
N ALA A 373 -28.58 8.86 -7.23
CA ALA A 373 -29.33 10.05 -7.63
C ALA A 373 -30.57 10.24 -6.73
N PHE A 374 -30.64 11.37 -6.04
CA PHE A 374 -31.80 11.73 -5.22
C PHE A 374 -33.05 11.98 -6.07
N ASP A 375 -32.94 12.85 -7.08
CA ASP A 375 -34.05 13.29 -7.94
C ASP A 375 -34.45 12.28 -9.04
N ILE A 376 -33.89 11.07 -9.05
CA ILE A 376 -34.19 10.05 -10.07
C ILE A 376 -34.68 8.79 -9.38
N VAL A 377 -36.00 8.65 -9.30
CA VAL A 377 -36.67 7.58 -8.56
C VAL A 377 -37.17 6.51 -9.54
N PRO A 378 -36.64 5.27 -9.49
CA PRO A 378 -37.19 4.13 -10.20
C PRO A 378 -38.32 3.48 -9.38
N GLU A 379 -39.29 2.88 -10.05
CA GLU A 379 -40.29 2.02 -9.43
C GLU A 379 -40.56 0.81 -10.34
N HIS A 380 -40.30 -0.40 -9.85
CA HIS A 380 -40.51 -1.63 -10.60
C HIS A 380 -41.82 -2.33 -10.20
N THR A 381 -42.58 -2.77 -11.20
CA THR A 381 -43.76 -3.62 -11.06
C THR A 381 -43.60 -4.86 -11.93
N LEU A 382 -43.80 -6.04 -11.35
CA LEU A 382 -44.06 -7.26 -12.12
C LEU A 382 -45.54 -7.23 -12.53
N VAL A 383 -45.82 -7.07 -13.82
CA VAL A 383 -47.18 -6.89 -14.37
C VAL A 383 -47.86 -8.22 -14.64
N ASP A 384 -47.10 -9.20 -15.07
CA ASP A 384 -47.55 -10.57 -15.35
C ASP A 384 -46.37 -11.55 -15.16
N SER A 385 -46.69 -12.78 -14.75
CA SER A 385 -45.70 -13.85 -14.54
C SER A 385 -46.34 -15.22 -14.72
N ASN A 386 -45.97 -15.90 -15.81
CA ASN A 386 -46.41 -17.25 -16.13
C ASN A 386 -45.24 -18.22 -15.96
N VAL A 387 -45.37 -19.20 -15.07
CA VAL A 387 -44.30 -20.14 -14.69
C VAL A 387 -44.69 -21.57 -15.08
N GLY A 388 -43.87 -22.20 -15.92
CA GLY A 388 -43.99 -23.60 -16.33
C GLY A 388 -42.74 -24.41 -15.99
N LYS A 389 -42.81 -25.72 -16.22
CA LYS A 389 -41.83 -26.73 -15.72
C LYS A 389 -40.35 -26.43 -16.02
N ARG A 390 -40.03 -25.74 -17.14
CA ARG A 390 -38.68 -25.29 -17.56
C ARG A 390 -38.70 -23.94 -18.29
N ARG A 391 -39.72 -23.11 -18.02
CA ARG A 391 -39.91 -21.80 -18.66
C ARG A 391 -40.56 -20.83 -17.69
N ARG A 392 -40.18 -19.55 -17.76
CA ARG A 392 -40.90 -18.45 -17.12
C ARG A 392 -41.06 -17.31 -18.12
N THR A 393 -42.25 -16.74 -18.20
CA THR A 393 -42.56 -15.58 -19.04
C THR A 393 -43.00 -14.47 -18.10
N GLU A 394 -42.25 -13.37 -18.06
CA GLU A 394 -42.52 -12.23 -17.17
C GLU A 394 -42.70 -10.95 -17.96
N THR A 395 -43.72 -10.15 -17.63
CA THR A 395 -43.86 -8.78 -18.12
C THR A 395 -43.47 -7.83 -17.00
N HIS A 396 -42.39 -7.07 -17.19
CA HIS A 396 -41.91 -6.08 -16.25
C HIS A 396 -42.30 -4.68 -16.70
N LYS A 397 -42.58 -3.82 -15.72
CA LYS A 397 -42.77 -2.37 -15.88
C LYS A 397 -41.79 -1.67 -14.94
N ILE A 398 -41.06 -0.68 -15.43
CA ILE A 398 -40.25 0.23 -14.64
C ILE A 398 -40.69 1.65 -14.97
N GLU A 399 -41.22 2.36 -13.98
CA GLU A 399 -41.41 3.80 -14.06
C GLU A 399 -40.14 4.50 -13.61
N LEU A 400 -39.56 5.34 -14.47
CA LEU A 400 -38.42 6.17 -14.14
C LEU A 400 -38.93 7.61 -14.01
N ARG A 401 -38.81 8.20 -12.82
CA ARG A 401 -39.24 9.56 -12.51
C ARG A 401 -38.00 10.45 -12.36
N ASN A 402 -37.80 11.40 -13.27
CA ASN A 402 -36.75 12.43 -13.17
C ASN A 402 -37.37 13.73 -12.66
N ARG A 403 -36.99 14.17 -11.46
CA ARG A 403 -37.41 15.46 -10.85
C ARG A 403 -36.43 16.60 -11.08
N LYS A 404 -35.33 16.37 -11.80
CA LYS A 404 -34.42 17.45 -12.22
C LYS A 404 -35.06 18.26 -13.35
N SER A 405 -34.73 19.55 -13.44
CA SER A 405 -35.10 20.41 -14.57
C SER A 405 -34.38 20.04 -15.89
N LYS A 406 -33.21 19.40 -15.81
CA LYS A 406 -32.44 18.92 -16.96
C LYS A 406 -32.86 17.50 -17.37
N ALA A 407 -32.84 17.24 -18.68
CA ALA A 407 -33.02 15.90 -19.24
C ALA A 407 -31.84 14.98 -18.92
N VAL A 408 -32.11 13.68 -18.74
CA VAL A 408 -31.10 12.66 -18.38
C VAL A 408 -31.23 11.41 -19.24
N VAL A 409 -30.18 10.59 -19.31
CA VAL A 409 -30.21 9.25 -19.91
C VAL A 409 -29.78 8.24 -18.86
N ILE A 410 -30.64 7.24 -18.64
CA ILE A 410 -30.44 6.15 -17.68
C ILE A 410 -30.18 4.87 -18.47
N ASN A 411 -29.11 4.15 -18.12
CA ASN A 411 -28.92 2.78 -18.55
C ASN A 411 -29.69 1.89 -17.57
N VAL A 412 -30.78 1.26 -18.01
CA VAL A 412 -31.44 0.21 -17.24
C VAL A 412 -30.79 -1.11 -17.60
N ASP A 413 -30.11 -1.71 -16.63
CA ASP A 413 -29.40 -2.98 -16.76
C ASP A 413 -30.22 -4.06 -16.05
N GLU A 414 -30.95 -4.86 -16.83
CA GLU A 414 -31.69 -6.02 -16.32
C GLU A 414 -30.83 -7.27 -16.50
N LYS A 415 -30.54 -7.93 -15.37
CA LYS A 415 -29.66 -9.09 -15.30
C LYS A 415 -30.43 -10.37 -15.05
N PHE A 416 -30.08 -11.39 -15.83
CA PHE A 416 -30.60 -12.74 -15.72
C PHE A 416 -29.52 -13.70 -15.18
N PRO A 417 -29.88 -14.79 -14.48
CA PRO A 417 -28.88 -15.75 -14.00
C PRO A 417 -28.09 -16.39 -15.14
N SER A 418 -26.80 -16.68 -14.93
CA SER A 418 -25.89 -17.25 -15.94
C SER A 418 -26.30 -18.61 -16.51
N TRP A 419 -27.19 -19.32 -15.83
CA TRP A 419 -27.73 -20.62 -16.22
C TRP A 419 -29.12 -20.52 -16.88
N VAL A 420 -29.64 -19.31 -17.11
CA VAL A 420 -30.95 -19.05 -17.70
C VAL A 420 -30.79 -18.45 -19.09
N ASN A 421 -31.30 -19.15 -20.11
CA ASN A 421 -31.45 -18.61 -21.45
C ASN A 421 -32.63 -17.63 -21.47
N TRP A 422 -32.39 -16.40 -21.92
CA TRP A 422 -33.39 -15.33 -21.94
C TRP A 422 -33.57 -14.72 -23.34
N VAL A 423 -34.81 -14.39 -23.68
CA VAL A 423 -35.21 -13.67 -24.89
C VAL A 423 -36.27 -12.64 -24.52
N ILE A 424 -35.98 -11.35 -24.74
CA ILE A 424 -36.99 -10.29 -24.64
C ILE A 424 -37.80 -10.30 -25.94
N THR A 425 -39.13 -10.42 -25.82
CA THR A 425 -40.06 -10.62 -26.94
C THR A 425 -40.96 -9.43 -27.22
N ASP A 426 -41.23 -8.61 -26.21
CA ASP A 426 -41.82 -7.26 -26.35
C ASP A 426 -40.98 -6.27 -25.54
N ALA A 427 -40.89 -5.02 -26.01
CA ALA A 427 -40.21 -3.93 -25.31
C ALA A 427 -40.65 -2.54 -25.81
N SER A 428 -41.06 -1.65 -24.91
CA SER A 428 -41.40 -0.25 -25.21
C SER A 428 -40.19 0.63 -25.56
N GLN A 429 -38.97 0.11 -25.41
CA GLN A 429 -37.71 0.78 -25.72
C GLN A 429 -36.72 -0.22 -26.32
N LYS A 430 -35.86 0.23 -27.25
CA LYS A 430 -34.80 -0.62 -27.83
C LYS A 430 -33.75 -0.93 -26.76
N PHE A 431 -33.46 -2.22 -26.57
CA PHE A 431 -32.34 -2.70 -25.76
C PHE A 431 -31.16 -3.14 -26.62
N VAL A 432 -30.00 -3.33 -25.99
CA VAL A 432 -28.91 -4.14 -26.53
C VAL A 432 -28.60 -5.28 -25.57
N LYS A 433 -28.25 -6.46 -26.10
CA LYS A 433 -27.63 -7.51 -25.31
C LYS A 433 -26.19 -7.06 -25.00
N HIS A 434 -25.96 -6.62 -23.77
CA HIS A 434 -24.69 -6.02 -23.34
C HIS A 434 -23.60 -7.08 -23.13
N ASP A 435 -24.01 -8.23 -22.60
CA ASP A 435 -23.20 -9.41 -22.36
C ASP A 435 -24.14 -10.64 -22.37
N ALA A 436 -23.65 -11.82 -22.00
CA ALA A 436 -24.46 -13.04 -21.98
C ALA A 436 -25.75 -12.93 -21.13
N ASN A 437 -25.71 -12.14 -20.05
CA ASN A 437 -26.68 -12.13 -18.96
C ASN A 437 -27.46 -10.81 -18.84
N THR A 438 -26.96 -9.72 -19.41
CA THR A 438 -27.51 -8.36 -19.22
C THR A 438 -28.18 -7.81 -20.47
N ALA A 439 -29.44 -7.40 -20.34
CA ALA A 439 -30.11 -6.53 -21.29
C ALA A 439 -29.97 -5.06 -20.83
N ARG A 440 -29.41 -4.19 -21.69
CA ARG A 440 -29.29 -2.75 -21.41
C ARG A 440 -30.26 -1.94 -22.26
N PHE A 441 -31.20 -1.26 -21.63
CA PHE A 441 -32.04 -0.23 -22.24
C PHE A 441 -31.41 1.15 -22.01
N LYS A 442 -31.44 2.04 -23.01
CA LYS A 442 -31.01 3.44 -22.86
C LYS A 442 -32.23 4.35 -22.83
N VAL A 443 -32.78 4.59 -21.64
CA VAL A 443 -34.02 5.36 -21.47
C VAL A 443 -33.67 6.85 -21.30
N ARG A 444 -34.17 7.71 -22.20
CA ARG A 444 -34.00 9.17 -22.12
C ARG A 444 -35.24 9.79 -21.48
N LEU A 445 -35.03 10.51 -20.38
CA LEU A 445 -36.07 11.25 -19.67
C LEU A 445 -35.92 12.76 -19.96
N LYS A 446 -37.03 13.49 -20.04
CA LYS A 446 -37.03 14.96 -20.04
C LYS A 446 -36.84 15.48 -18.61
N GLY A 447 -36.64 16.78 -18.44
CA GLY A 447 -36.81 17.42 -17.13
C GLY A 447 -38.24 17.28 -16.62
N ASP A 448 -38.41 17.23 -15.29
CA ASP A 448 -39.64 16.88 -14.55
C ASP A 448 -40.60 15.96 -15.32
N SER A 449 -40.20 14.71 -15.52
CA SER A 449 -40.99 13.76 -16.32
C SER A 449 -40.89 12.32 -15.82
N VAL A 450 -41.95 11.57 -16.10
CA VAL A 450 -42.02 10.11 -15.92
C VAL A 450 -41.84 9.44 -17.28
N THR A 451 -41.10 8.35 -17.35
CA THR A 451 -40.99 7.51 -18.54
C THR A 451 -41.12 6.04 -18.15
N VAL A 452 -42.01 5.32 -18.83
CA VAL A 452 -42.29 3.92 -18.54
C VAL A 452 -41.56 3.01 -19.52
N LEU A 453 -40.64 2.22 -18.98
CA LEU A 453 -40.09 1.05 -19.67
C LEU A 453 -40.99 -0.14 -19.37
N ARG A 454 -41.54 -0.78 -20.39
CA ARG A 454 -42.22 -2.08 -20.29
C ARG A 454 -41.48 -3.07 -21.17
N TYR A 455 -41.28 -4.30 -20.72
CA TYR A 455 -40.75 -5.38 -21.55
C TYR A 455 -41.26 -6.75 -21.08
N THR A 456 -41.35 -7.71 -22.00
CA THR A 456 -41.72 -9.10 -21.70
C THR A 456 -40.56 -10.03 -22.03
N VAL A 457 -40.07 -10.76 -21.03
CA VAL A 457 -38.94 -11.69 -21.15
C VAL A 457 -39.39 -13.14 -21.02
N ASN A 458 -38.96 -13.97 -21.96
CA ASN A 458 -39.05 -15.43 -21.90
C ASN A 458 -37.72 -15.98 -21.39
N GLN A 459 -37.77 -16.70 -20.27
CA GLN A 459 -36.67 -17.37 -19.60
C GLN A 459 -36.83 -18.89 -19.72
N THR A 460 -35.74 -19.63 -19.91
CA THR A 460 -35.71 -21.09 -19.98
C THR A 460 -34.41 -21.65 -19.38
N TRP A 461 -34.48 -22.84 -18.77
CA TRP A 461 -33.37 -23.50 -18.09
C TRP A 461 -33.54 -25.02 -18.09
#